data_AF-A0A940H0Z4-F1
#
_entry.id   AF-A0A940H0Z4-F1
#
_cell.length_a   1.000
_cell.length_b   1.000
_cell.length_c   1.000
_cell.angle_alpha   90.00
_cell.angle_beta   90.00
_cell.angle_gamma   90.00
#
_symmetry.space_group_name_H-M   'P 1'
#
loop_
_entity.id
_entity.type
_entity.pdbx_description
1 polymer ?
#
loop_
_entity_poly.entity_id
_entity_poly.type
_entity_poly.pdbx_seq_one_letter_code
_entity_poly.pdbx_strand_id
1 'polypeptide(L)'
;MVSPVQQAAVDYIKGKLDSSGWFNTTSHGEMNDIRSKLQGLSASDADAVIDELQRQGQLDKFASEAVDGDWFGNGGYSADERRDLFTDLAQKLDGQSLAAVSDAFARTDDGTDGFNRVGELADAVATHASSYDKVQYVEAMKAKVTGGKDWIESHVFSTESHKADPEAAAVGKVLTSLKGSAYAGDAFKTLSPDQLRAVMSASIDETMTSGMGSPSVSWNAEKFTGLMDAAASISDPDIKARIFDAGADTLRGVRETSGFMGQPVISGKDETMKTIADSLTKILDSDTTGVVRELAYNSETLDGSDLATYSRALMEGGEEKKLGEIMAKLQLGNGLNENPAARLDQVSQVKVANGGSQDRRENAGALGYFVGATYAGAQSWSTDVKKQQELMTSVLDSTLTLVDKAKIGGPAATAVGTTASVAKEWTHYAIRWALEDHGLAPAQRLERAALPVDPSTQELAVGDDIRNAFNTTLSTVQRTAQP
;
A
#
# COMPACT_ATOMS: atom_id res chain seq x y z
N MET A 1 25.03 10.61 -28.26
CA MET A 1 25.54 11.74 -29.06
C MET A 1 24.37 12.67 -29.25
N VAL A 2 24.48 13.90 -28.76
CA VAL A 2 23.42 14.91 -28.92
C VAL A 2 23.45 15.51 -30.34
N SER A 3 22.29 15.93 -30.83
CA SER A 3 22.14 16.64 -32.09
C SER A 3 22.77 18.05 -32.01
N PRO A 4 23.07 18.71 -33.14
CA PRO A 4 23.56 20.10 -33.13
C PRO A 4 22.61 21.08 -32.42
N VAL A 5 21.29 20.84 -32.49
CA VAL A 5 20.28 21.67 -31.80
C VAL A 5 20.36 21.47 -30.29
N GLN A 6 20.50 20.22 -29.85
CA GLN A 6 20.65 19.85 -28.44
C GLN A 6 21.95 20.39 -27.86
N GLN A 7 23.08 20.23 -28.57
CA GLN A 7 24.36 20.77 -28.13
C GLN A 7 24.32 22.30 -28.02
N ALA A 8 23.71 22.99 -28.99
CA ALA A 8 23.56 24.45 -28.91
C ALA A 8 22.69 24.90 -27.72
N ALA A 9 21.67 24.11 -27.35
CA ALA A 9 20.87 24.38 -26.16
C ALA A 9 21.66 24.14 -24.86
N VAL A 10 22.42 23.05 -24.78
CA VAL A 10 23.31 22.75 -23.65
C VAL A 10 24.35 23.86 -23.48
N ASP A 11 25.03 24.25 -24.56
CA ASP A 11 26.04 25.31 -24.54
C ASP A 11 25.45 26.66 -24.14
N TYR A 12 24.21 26.94 -24.57
CA TYR A 12 23.48 28.15 -24.17
C TYR A 12 23.17 28.16 -22.68
N ILE A 13 22.62 27.07 -22.15
CA ILE A 13 22.27 26.93 -20.73
C ILE A 13 23.53 27.00 -19.88
N LYS A 14 24.58 26.26 -20.25
CA LYS A 14 25.87 26.30 -19.59
C LYS A 14 26.46 27.70 -19.62
N GLY A 15 26.43 28.37 -20.77
CA GLY A 15 26.87 29.75 -20.91
C GLY A 15 26.19 30.66 -19.91
N LYS A 16 24.87 30.54 -19.74
CA LYS A 16 24.07 31.32 -18.78
C LYS A 16 24.39 30.99 -17.32
N LEU A 17 24.57 29.71 -17.00
CA LEU A 17 24.99 29.27 -15.66
C LEU A 17 26.43 29.71 -15.34
N ASP A 18 27.31 29.81 -16.34
CA ASP A 18 28.73 30.16 -16.18
C ASP A 18 29.00 31.68 -16.31
N SER A 19 28.03 32.46 -16.79
CA SER A 19 28.19 33.90 -17.00
C SER A 19 27.53 34.72 -15.91
N SER A 20 28.33 35.19 -14.94
CA SER A 20 28.33 36.61 -14.56
C SER A 20 29.32 36.96 -13.42
N GLY A 21 30.25 37.87 -13.75
CA GLY A 21 30.69 38.99 -12.89
C GLY A 21 31.38 38.70 -11.55
N TRP A 22 31.93 39.76 -10.94
CA TRP A 22 32.72 39.79 -9.69
C TRP A 22 32.11 39.02 -8.48
N PHE A 23 30.83 38.60 -8.54
CA PHE A 23 30.11 37.96 -7.43
C PHE A 23 29.66 36.51 -7.67
N ASN A 24 29.83 35.91 -8.86
CA ASN A 24 29.55 34.49 -9.12
C ASN A 24 28.12 34.02 -8.77
N THR A 25 27.08 34.73 -9.23
CA THR A 25 25.65 34.41 -9.00
C THR A 25 24.83 34.58 -10.28
N THR A 26 23.99 33.60 -10.68
CA THR A 26 23.14 33.70 -11.89
C THR A 26 21.95 34.64 -11.64
N SER A 27 21.67 35.56 -12.58
CA SER A 27 20.53 36.49 -12.42
C SER A 27 19.18 35.85 -12.75
N HIS A 28 18.10 36.37 -12.16
CA HIS A 28 16.73 35.92 -12.44
C HIS A 28 16.35 36.05 -13.95
N GLY A 29 16.88 37.06 -14.64
CA GLY A 29 16.71 37.20 -16.09
C GLY A 29 17.36 36.07 -16.89
N GLU A 30 18.55 35.64 -16.47
CA GLU A 30 19.26 34.50 -17.09
C GLU A 30 18.57 33.17 -16.80
N MET A 31 18.00 33.02 -15.60
CA MET A 31 17.14 31.88 -15.27
C MET A 31 15.87 31.86 -16.13
N ASN A 32 15.23 33.01 -16.37
CA ASN A 32 14.08 33.08 -17.28
C ASN A 32 14.44 32.77 -18.73
N ASP A 33 15.62 33.21 -19.20
CA ASP A 33 16.15 32.83 -20.51
C ASP A 33 16.34 31.30 -20.63
N ILE A 34 16.89 30.65 -19.60
CA ILE A 34 17.03 29.18 -19.55
C ILE A 34 15.65 28.51 -19.61
N ARG A 35 14.69 28.95 -18.79
CA ARG A 35 13.31 28.41 -18.80
C ARG A 35 12.67 28.56 -20.17
N SER A 36 12.72 29.75 -20.78
CA SER A 36 12.18 30.00 -22.12
C SER A 36 12.86 29.16 -23.19
N LYS A 37 14.17 28.91 -23.05
CA LYS A 37 14.91 28.03 -23.95
C LYS A 37 14.39 26.59 -23.87
N LEU A 38 14.26 26.03 -22.66
CA LEU A 38 13.72 24.68 -22.43
C LEU A 38 12.26 24.55 -22.88
N GLN A 39 11.44 25.59 -22.60
CA GLN A 39 10.04 25.65 -23.04
C GLN A 39 9.90 25.59 -24.56
N GLY A 40 10.84 26.20 -25.31
CA GLY A 40 10.86 26.19 -26.76
C GLY A 40 11.37 24.90 -27.41
N LEU A 41 11.89 23.94 -26.64
CA LEU A 41 12.37 22.66 -27.16
C LEU A 41 11.21 21.67 -27.37
N SER A 42 11.39 20.77 -28.35
CA SER A 42 10.57 19.57 -28.45
C SER A 42 10.81 18.66 -27.24
N ALA A 43 9.88 17.75 -26.94
CA ALA A 43 10.04 16.80 -25.83
C ALA A 43 11.37 16.01 -25.94
N SER A 44 11.67 15.46 -27.12
CA SER A 44 12.93 14.72 -27.35
C SER A 44 14.19 15.57 -27.23
N ASP A 45 14.13 16.86 -27.57
CA ASP A 45 15.29 17.74 -27.42
C ASP A 45 15.45 18.22 -25.98
N ALA A 46 14.36 18.50 -25.27
CA ALA A 46 14.39 18.86 -23.86
C ALA A 46 14.97 17.72 -23.02
N ASP A 47 14.52 16.50 -23.26
CA ASP A 47 14.99 15.28 -22.62
C ASP A 47 16.49 15.06 -22.82
N ALA A 48 16.95 15.06 -24.08
CA ALA A 48 18.38 14.90 -24.38
C ALA A 48 19.26 16.04 -23.82
N VAL A 49 18.72 17.25 -23.68
CA VAL A 49 19.42 18.39 -23.06
C VAL A 49 19.56 18.17 -21.55
N ILE A 50 18.53 17.71 -20.85
CA ILE A 50 18.60 17.41 -19.41
C ILE A 50 19.58 16.26 -19.14
N ASP A 51 19.53 15.19 -19.93
CA ASP A 51 20.48 14.07 -19.87
C ASP A 51 21.93 14.55 -20.01
N GLU A 52 22.17 15.42 -20.99
CA GLU A 52 23.50 15.94 -21.25
C GLU A 52 23.98 16.90 -20.15
N LEU A 53 23.08 17.73 -19.59
CA LEU A 53 23.37 18.56 -18.42
C LEU A 53 23.71 17.70 -17.19
N GLN A 54 22.98 16.61 -16.96
CA GLN A 54 23.30 15.65 -15.90
C GLN A 54 24.68 15.03 -16.14
N ARG A 55 24.95 14.55 -17.35
CA ARG A 55 26.23 13.92 -17.74
C ARG A 55 27.43 14.85 -17.56
N GLN A 56 27.22 16.16 -17.74
CA GLN A 56 28.25 17.19 -17.56
C GLN A 56 28.31 17.75 -16.13
N GLY A 57 27.50 17.26 -15.19
CA GLY A 57 27.43 17.77 -13.82
C GLY A 57 26.89 19.21 -13.72
N GLN A 58 26.15 19.67 -14.74
CA GLN A 58 25.56 21.01 -14.78
C GLN A 58 24.13 21.03 -14.24
N LEU A 59 23.48 19.86 -14.11
CA LEU A 59 22.11 19.77 -13.61
C LEU A 59 22.00 20.20 -12.13
N ASP A 60 22.96 19.81 -11.29
CA ASP A 60 23.02 20.23 -9.87
C ASP A 60 23.19 21.75 -9.75
N LYS A 61 24.02 22.33 -10.63
CA LYS A 61 24.21 23.78 -10.70
C LYS A 61 22.93 24.48 -11.12
N PHE A 62 22.26 23.98 -12.18
CA PHE A 62 20.96 24.51 -12.61
C PHE A 62 19.92 24.46 -11.48
N ALA A 63 19.82 23.34 -10.77
CA ALA A 63 18.90 23.20 -9.64
C ALA A 63 19.23 24.21 -8.52
N SER A 64 20.51 24.39 -8.19
CA SER A 64 20.96 25.33 -7.16
C SER A 64 20.59 26.76 -7.53
N GLU A 65 20.94 27.21 -8.73
CA GLU A 65 20.62 28.57 -9.22
C GLU A 65 19.10 28.79 -9.41
N ALA A 66 18.32 27.72 -9.61
CA ALA A 66 16.86 27.78 -9.68
C ALA A 66 16.21 28.05 -8.32
N VAL A 67 16.92 27.75 -7.22
CA VAL A 67 16.43 27.89 -5.83
C VAL A 67 17.10 29.05 -5.11
N ASP A 68 18.37 29.33 -5.40
CA ASP A 68 19.17 30.36 -4.75
C ASP A 68 18.69 31.76 -5.08
N GLY A 69 17.87 32.30 -4.16
CA GLY A 69 17.48 33.69 -4.10
C GLY A 69 18.47 34.57 -3.37
N ASP A 70 19.77 34.45 -3.67
CA ASP A 70 20.87 35.01 -2.86
C ASP A 70 20.63 36.47 -2.41
N TRP A 71 21.15 36.79 -1.20
CA TRP A 71 20.99 37.92 -0.24
C TRP A 71 20.31 39.24 -0.70
N PHE A 72 20.33 39.57 -1.99
CA PHE A 72 19.70 40.76 -2.58
C PHE A 72 18.49 40.47 -3.49
N GLY A 73 17.99 39.23 -3.57
CA GLY A 73 16.77 38.88 -4.31
C GLY A 73 16.91 38.96 -5.84
N ASN A 74 18.12 38.74 -6.36
CA ASN A 74 18.45 38.93 -7.78
C ASN A 74 18.63 37.62 -8.58
N GLY A 75 18.50 36.44 -7.97
CA GLY A 75 18.60 35.10 -8.61
C GLY A 75 17.48 34.16 -8.15
N GLY A 76 17.27 33.02 -8.81
CA GLY A 76 16.26 32.00 -8.42
C GLY A 76 14.84 32.20 -8.97
N TYR A 77 14.06 31.13 -9.02
CA TYR A 77 12.63 31.14 -9.38
C TYR A 77 11.75 31.29 -8.13
N SER A 78 10.66 32.05 -8.25
CA SER A 78 9.57 31.99 -7.27
C SER A 78 8.90 30.61 -7.24
N ALA A 79 8.07 30.35 -6.22
CA ALA A 79 7.36 29.08 -6.10
C ALA A 79 6.48 28.78 -7.33
N ASP A 80 5.77 29.80 -7.84
CA ASP A 80 4.92 29.67 -9.03
C ASP A 80 5.76 29.36 -10.28
N GLU A 81 6.91 30.02 -10.41
CA GLU A 81 7.80 29.81 -11.56
C GLU A 81 8.50 28.45 -11.55
N ARG A 82 8.84 27.93 -10.36
CA ARG A 82 9.33 26.54 -10.23
C ARG A 82 8.24 25.55 -10.59
N ARG A 83 7.00 25.80 -10.16
CA ARG A 83 5.85 24.96 -10.52
C ARG A 83 5.62 24.94 -12.03
N ASP A 84 5.73 26.09 -12.70
CA ASP A 84 5.63 26.20 -14.16
C ASP A 84 6.76 25.44 -14.85
N LEU A 85 8.00 25.56 -14.35
CA LEU A 85 9.13 24.79 -14.83
C LEU A 85 8.90 23.28 -14.69
N PHE A 86 8.56 22.81 -13.49
CA PHE A 86 8.31 21.38 -13.24
C PHE A 86 7.15 20.84 -14.06
N THR A 87 6.12 21.65 -14.30
CA THR A 87 5.01 21.30 -15.20
C THR A 87 5.50 21.09 -16.62
N ASP A 88 6.31 22.01 -17.17
CA ASP A 88 6.88 21.86 -18.52
C ASP A 88 7.78 20.62 -18.63
N LEU A 89 8.64 20.40 -17.63
CA LEU A 89 9.52 19.23 -17.58
C LEU A 89 8.71 17.93 -17.49
N ALA A 90 7.71 17.85 -16.61
CA ALA A 90 6.86 16.67 -16.47
C ALA A 90 6.09 16.31 -17.76
N GLN A 91 5.80 17.29 -18.61
CA GLN A 91 5.13 17.06 -19.90
C GLN A 91 6.07 16.56 -21.00
N LYS A 92 7.39 16.76 -20.85
CA LYS A 92 8.38 16.59 -21.92
C LYS A 92 9.42 15.51 -21.66
N LEU A 93 9.84 15.36 -20.41
CA LEU A 93 10.93 14.48 -20.02
C LEU A 93 10.44 13.05 -19.81
N ASP A 94 11.31 12.08 -20.06
CA ASP A 94 11.07 10.69 -19.69
C ASP A 94 11.26 10.46 -18.17
N GLY A 95 10.91 9.25 -17.70
CA GLY A 95 11.01 8.95 -16.28
C GLY A 95 12.42 8.98 -15.69
N GLN A 96 13.47 8.71 -16.49
CA GLN A 96 14.86 8.73 -16.03
C GLN A 96 15.35 10.17 -15.87
N SER A 97 15.09 11.01 -16.87
CA SER A 97 15.35 12.45 -16.82
C SER A 97 14.61 13.12 -15.67
N LEU A 98 13.34 12.76 -15.43
CA LEU A 98 12.57 13.27 -14.30
C LEU A 98 13.17 12.87 -12.94
N ALA A 99 13.66 11.63 -12.81
CA ALA A 99 14.33 11.17 -11.59
C ALA A 99 15.68 11.87 -11.38
N ALA A 100 16.40 12.19 -12.46
CA ALA A 100 17.63 12.99 -12.41
C ALA A 100 17.37 14.43 -11.96
N VAL A 101 16.32 15.07 -12.49
CA VAL A 101 15.88 16.41 -12.03
C VAL A 101 15.48 16.34 -10.56
N SER A 102 14.74 15.30 -10.15
CA SER A 102 14.36 15.09 -8.75
C SER A 102 15.58 15.03 -7.83
N ASP A 103 16.65 14.32 -8.24
CA ASP A 103 17.89 14.22 -7.47
C ASP A 103 18.61 15.56 -7.33
N ALA A 104 18.74 16.28 -8.45
CA ALA A 104 19.44 17.55 -8.47
C ALA A 104 18.74 18.58 -7.57
N PHE A 105 17.41 18.62 -7.59
CA PHE A 105 16.61 19.50 -6.75
C PHE A 105 16.51 19.03 -5.29
N ALA A 106 16.64 17.73 -4.99
CA ALA A 106 16.72 17.26 -3.60
C ALA A 106 17.96 17.83 -2.88
N ARG A 107 19.07 17.96 -3.61
CA ARG A 107 20.37 18.43 -3.08
C ARG A 107 20.43 19.93 -2.79
N THR A 108 19.40 20.69 -3.13
CA THR A 108 19.36 22.15 -2.90
C THR A 108 18.59 22.53 -1.65
N ASP A 109 18.00 21.57 -0.96
CA ASP A 109 17.12 21.79 0.19
C ASP A 109 17.73 21.19 1.47
N ASP A 110 18.89 21.74 1.87
CA ASP A 110 19.68 21.32 3.04
C ASP A 110 18.90 21.40 4.38
N GLY A 111 17.77 22.12 4.41
CA GLY A 111 16.95 22.30 5.61
C GLY A 111 15.80 21.30 5.77
N THR A 112 15.35 20.66 4.68
CA THR A 112 14.25 19.68 4.71
C THR A 112 14.60 18.36 4.03
N ASP A 113 15.91 18.08 3.89
CA ASP A 113 16.46 16.89 3.23
C ASP A 113 15.88 16.63 1.83
N GLY A 114 15.57 17.69 1.07
CA GLY A 114 14.98 17.55 -0.27
C GLY A 114 13.45 17.43 -0.31
N PHE A 115 12.76 17.36 0.83
CA PHE A 115 11.32 17.04 0.90
C PHE A 115 10.44 17.98 0.07
N ASN A 116 10.59 19.29 0.23
CA ASN A 116 9.75 20.25 -0.48
C ASN A 116 9.97 20.19 -1.99
N ARG A 117 11.22 20.13 -2.43
CA ARG A 117 11.58 20.17 -3.85
C ARG A 117 11.22 18.88 -4.59
N VAL A 118 11.52 17.73 -3.97
CA VAL A 118 11.12 16.42 -4.50
C VAL A 118 9.58 16.31 -4.53
N GLY A 119 8.90 16.84 -3.52
CA GLY A 119 7.44 16.91 -3.45
C GLY A 119 6.80 17.75 -4.56
N GLU A 120 7.33 18.96 -4.82
CA GLU A 120 6.87 19.88 -5.88
C GLU A 120 7.00 19.23 -7.27
N LEU A 121 8.15 18.60 -7.57
CA LEU A 121 8.34 17.91 -8.84
C LEU A 121 7.44 16.68 -8.96
N ALA A 122 7.31 15.89 -7.88
CA ALA A 122 6.42 14.73 -7.87
C ALA A 122 4.95 15.09 -8.11
N ASP A 123 4.48 16.26 -7.64
CA ASP A 123 3.15 16.80 -7.98
C ASP A 123 3.01 17.04 -9.49
N ALA A 124 4.03 17.63 -10.12
CA ALA A 124 4.03 17.87 -11.55
C ALA A 124 4.06 16.54 -12.34
N VAL A 125 4.90 15.59 -11.95
CA VAL A 125 4.94 14.24 -12.56
C VAL A 125 3.61 13.52 -12.40
N ALA A 126 3.04 13.51 -11.19
CA ALA A 126 1.74 12.91 -10.91
C ALA A 126 0.60 13.54 -11.75
N THR A 127 0.67 14.84 -12.02
CA THR A 127 -0.41 15.54 -12.73
C THR A 127 -0.24 15.51 -14.25
N HIS A 128 0.99 15.62 -14.76
CA HIS A 128 1.24 15.97 -16.16
C HIS A 128 2.04 14.93 -16.95
N ALA A 129 2.82 14.06 -16.30
CA ALA A 129 3.58 13.04 -17.01
C ALA A 129 2.67 11.96 -17.60
N SER A 130 3.13 11.32 -18.69
CA SER A 130 2.40 10.19 -19.25
C SER A 130 2.38 9.02 -18.27
N SER A 131 1.39 8.12 -18.36
CA SER A 131 1.35 6.93 -17.49
C SER A 131 2.60 6.05 -17.64
N TYR A 132 3.20 6.03 -18.83
CA TYR A 132 4.44 5.30 -19.09
C TYR A 132 5.64 5.95 -18.37
N ASP A 133 5.78 7.28 -18.48
CA ASP A 133 6.88 8.01 -17.84
C ASP A 133 6.77 7.98 -16.32
N LYS A 134 5.54 7.95 -15.76
CA LYS A 134 5.30 7.72 -14.33
C LYS A 134 5.85 6.37 -13.85
N VAL A 135 5.67 5.29 -14.61
CA VAL A 135 6.23 3.97 -14.29
C VAL A 135 7.76 4.02 -14.33
N GLN A 136 8.33 4.63 -15.37
CA GLN A 136 9.78 4.79 -15.50
C GLN A 136 10.37 5.65 -14.39
N TYR A 137 9.67 6.70 -13.96
CA TYR A 137 10.07 7.54 -12.83
C TYR A 137 10.12 6.73 -11.52
N VAL A 138 9.09 5.93 -11.24
CA VAL A 138 9.09 5.03 -10.07
C VAL A 138 10.25 4.03 -10.14
N GLU A 139 10.48 3.42 -11.30
CA GLU A 139 11.59 2.49 -11.53
C GLU A 139 12.96 3.15 -11.32
N ALA A 140 13.14 4.39 -11.77
CA ALA A 140 14.39 5.14 -11.61
C ALA A 140 14.60 5.62 -10.16
N MET A 141 13.54 5.94 -9.44
CA MET A 141 13.59 6.42 -8.05
C MET A 141 13.73 5.30 -7.02
N LYS A 142 13.35 4.05 -7.35
CA LYS A 142 13.26 2.95 -6.36
C LYS A 142 14.51 2.74 -5.52
N ALA A 143 15.70 2.90 -6.08
CA ALA A 143 16.96 2.70 -5.35
C ALA A 143 17.18 3.71 -4.21
N LYS A 144 16.46 4.84 -4.23
CA LYS A 144 16.51 5.91 -3.23
C LYS A 144 15.37 5.85 -2.21
N VAL A 145 14.33 5.07 -2.51
CA VAL A 145 13.21 4.81 -1.61
C VAL A 145 13.75 3.97 -0.44
N THR A 146 13.96 4.64 0.68
CA THR A 146 14.46 4.01 1.91
C THR A 146 13.48 4.23 3.06
N GLY A 147 13.48 3.31 4.03
CA GLY A 147 12.72 3.50 5.26
C GLY A 147 13.49 4.37 6.26
N GLY A 148 12.76 5.18 7.04
CA GLY A 148 13.29 5.80 8.27
C GLY A 148 14.19 7.02 8.10
N LYS A 149 14.04 7.79 7.01
CA LYS A 149 14.54 9.16 6.98
C LYS A 149 13.55 10.08 7.70
N ASP A 150 14.06 10.85 8.65
CA ASP A 150 13.32 11.88 9.35
C ASP A 150 13.89 13.23 8.94
N TRP A 151 13.03 14.23 8.75
CA TRP A 151 13.47 15.59 8.51
C TRP A 151 12.88 16.54 9.56
N ILE A 152 13.54 17.67 9.79
CA ILE A 152 13.27 18.55 10.92
C ILE A 152 12.90 19.96 10.44
N GLU A 153 11.75 20.45 10.89
CA GLU A 153 11.32 21.82 10.72
C GLU A 153 11.49 22.59 12.04
N SER A 154 12.25 23.69 12.00
CA SER A 154 12.49 24.54 13.18
C SER A 154 11.66 25.81 13.13
N HIS A 155 10.80 26.00 14.13
CA HIS A 155 10.05 27.23 14.36
C HIS A 155 10.60 27.96 15.60
N VAL A 156 10.19 29.22 15.78
CA VAL A 156 10.70 30.11 16.85
C VAL A 156 10.53 29.51 18.27
N PHE A 157 9.57 28.59 18.46
CA PHE A 157 9.27 28.00 19.77
C PHE A 157 8.97 26.49 19.75
N SER A 158 9.13 25.84 18.59
CA SER A 158 8.86 24.41 18.40
C SER A 158 9.76 23.84 17.31
N THR A 159 9.97 22.54 17.37
CA THR A 159 10.65 21.73 16.37
C THR A 159 9.71 20.61 15.98
N GLU A 160 9.42 20.49 14.70
CA GLU A 160 8.66 19.40 14.12
C GLU A 160 9.62 18.40 13.49
N SER A 161 9.48 17.13 13.82
CA SER A 161 10.18 16.03 13.18
C SER A 161 9.17 15.24 12.39
N HIS A 162 9.45 15.04 11.11
CA HIS A 162 8.56 14.34 10.19
C HIS A 162 9.21 13.02 9.80
N LYS A 163 8.49 11.92 10.00
CA LYS A 163 8.95 10.58 9.63
C LYS A 163 8.50 10.24 8.21
N ALA A 164 9.13 10.86 7.23
CA ALA A 164 8.79 10.67 5.83
C ALA A 164 10.04 10.81 4.95
N ASP A 165 10.42 9.72 4.28
CA ASP A 165 11.43 9.75 3.23
C ASP A 165 10.85 10.53 2.01
N PRO A 166 11.50 11.63 1.57
CA PRO A 166 11.07 12.44 0.44
C PRO A 166 10.80 11.63 -0.84
N GLU A 167 11.71 10.72 -1.17
CA GLU A 167 11.62 9.89 -2.36
C GLU A 167 10.49 8.86 -2.26
N ALA A 168 10.31 8.26 -1.08
CA ALA A 168 9.19 7.35 -0.80
C ALA A 168 7.84 8.09 -0.90
N ALA A 169 7.74 9.31 -0.36
CA ALA A 169 6.55 10.13 -0.45
C ALA A 169 6.25 10.55 -1.90
N ALA A 170 7.26 10.94 -2.67
CA ALA A 170 7.13 11.26 -4.09
C ALA A 170 6.69 10.06 -4.93
N VAL A 171 7.29 8.89 -4.72
CA VAL A 171 6.87 7.65 -5.37
C VAL A 171 5.43 7.31 -5.00
N GLY A 172 5.04 7.40 -3.72
CA GLY A 172 3.66 7.18 -3.28
C GLY A 172 2.65 8.11 -3.96
N LYS A 173 3.02 9.38 -4.16
CA LYS A 173 2.20 10.36 -4.89
C LYS A 173 2.03 9.99 -6.36
N VAL A 174 3.11 9.60 -7.04
CA VAL A 174 3.06 9.17 -8.45
C VAL A 174 2.25 7.88 -8.60
N LEU A 175 2.42 6.90 -7.71
CA LEU A 175 1.62 5.67 -7.68
C LEU A 175 0.12 5.96 -7.51
N THR A 176 -0.23 6.87 -6.59
CA THR A 176 -1.62 7.31 -6.37
C THR A 176 -2.23 7.89 -7.64
N SER A 177 -1.46 8.66 -8.41
CA SER A 177 -1.92 9.28 -9.66
C SER A 177 -2.23 8.28 -10.79
N LEU A 178 -1.82 7.01 -10.65
CA LEU A 178 -2.09 5.96 -11.61
C LEU A 178 -3.43 5.23 -11.34
N LYS A 179 -4.25 5.69 -10.38
CA LYS A 179 -5.57 5.12 -10.10
C LYS A 179 -6.40 4.93 -11.38
N GLY A 180 -6.86 3.70 -11.62
CA GLY A 180 -7.64 3.34 -12.81
C GLY A 180 -6.83 3.22 -14.11
N SER A 181 -5.52 3.45 -14.08
CA SER A 181 -4.62 3.22 -15.21
C SER A 181 -4.24 1.74 -15.32
N ALA A 182 -4.14 1.22 -16.54
CA ALA A 182 -3.61 -0.12 -16.79
C ALA A 182 -2.16 -0.30 -16.31
N TYR A 183 -1.43 0.82 -16.17
CA TYR A 183 -0.03 0.86 -15.73
C TYR A 183 0.14 0.82 -14.20
N ALA A 184 -0.94 0.93 -13.41
CA ALA A 184 -0.83 0.94 -11.96
C ALA A 184 -0.15 -0.33 -11.43
N GLY A 185 -0.57 -1.51 -11.92
CA GLY A 185 0.03 -2.79 -11.53
C GLY A 185 1.53 -2.85 -11.82
N ASP A 186 1.95 -2.40 -13.00
CA ASP A 186 3.37 -2.40 -13.37
C ASP A 186 4.19 -1.47 -12.47
N ALA A 187 3.68 -0.28 -12.16
CA ALA A 187 4.35 0.66 -11.27
C ALA A 187 4.53 0.08 -9.86
N PHE A 188 3.51 -0.52 -9.25
CA PHE A 188 3.65 -1.17 -7.94
C PHE A 188 4.60 -2.38 -7.99
N LYS A 189 4.62 -3.15 -9.09
CA LYS A 189 5.52 -4.29 -9.28
C LYS A 189 7.00 -3.93 -9.32
N THR A 190 7.34 -2.70 -9.73
CA THR A 190 8.74 -2.24 -9.78
C THR A 190 9.41 -2.20 -8.41
N LEU A 191 8.62 -2.02 -7.34
CA LEU A 191 9.10 -1.90 -5.98
C LEU A 191 9.29 -3.28 -5.33
N SER A 192 10.39 -3.44 -4.61
CA SER A 192 10.60 -4.55 -3.68
C SER A 192 9.66 -4.42 -2.47
N PRO A 193 9.43 -5.50 -1.70
CA PRO A 193 8.61 -5.45 -0.48
C PRO A 193 9.05 -4.33 0.50
N ASP A 194 10.34 -4.16 0.73
CA ASP A 194 10.86 -3.15 1.66
C ASP A 194 10.64 -1.72 1.15
N GLN A 195 10.80 -1.49 -0.15
CA GLN A 195 10.50 -0.19 -0.77
C GLN A 195 9.00 0.11 -0.71
N LEU A 196 8.14 -0.89 -0.89
CA LEU A 196 6.71 -0.72 -0.77
C LEU A 196 6.31 -0.36 0.67
N ARG A 197 6.89 -1.01 1.68
CA ARG A 197 6.72 -0.64 3.10
C ARG A 197 7.17 0.80 3.38
N ALA A 198 8.32 1.20 2.84
CA ALA A 198 8.79 2.58 2.98
C ALA A 198 7.81 3.60 2.36
N VAL A 199 7.28 3.34 1.17
CA VAL A 199 6.25 4.18 0.52
C VAL A 199 4.97 4.25 1.36
N MET A 200 4.51 3.11 1.88
CA MET A 200 3.32 3.06 2.74
C MET A 200 3.54 3.85 4.04
N SER A 201 4.68 3.67 4.70
CA SER A 201 5.03 4.42 5.91
C SER A 201 5.18 5.91 5.66
N ALA A 202 5.75 6.33 4.53
CA ALA A 202 5.89 7.76 4.19
C ALA A 202 4.53 8.43 3.87
N SER A 203 3.48 7.65 3.63
CA SER A 203 2.15 8.17 3.25
C SER A 203 1.20 8.44 4.42
N ILE A 204 1.62 8.18 5.67
CA ILE A 204 0.83 8.46 6.89
C ILE A 204 1.26 9.76 7.59
N ASP A 205 2.17 10.55 6.98
CA ASP A 205 2.63 11.88 7.41
C ASP A 205 2.71 12.01 8.95
N GLU A 206 3.54 11.18 9.59
CA GLU A 206 3.75 11.23 11.04
C GLU A 206 4.59 12.46 11.39
N THR A 207 4.01 13.33 12.21
CA THR A 207 4.66 14.54 12.71
C THR A 207 4.78 14.47 14.22
N MET A 208 6.01 14.59 14.72
CA MET A 208 6.32 14.78 16.12
C MET A 208 6.69 16.24 16.38
N THR A 209 5.85 16.97 17.10
CA THR A 209 6.14 18.34 17.53
C THR A 209 6.75 18.32 18.94
N SER A 210 7.84 19.04 19.13
CA SER A 210 8.49 19.26 20.44
C SER A 210 8.75 20.76 20.65
N GLY A 211 8.71 21.28 21.88
CA GLY A 211 8.88 22.72 22.10
C GLY A 211 8.50 23.19 23.50
N MET A 212 8.10 24.45 23.64
CA MET A 212 7.63 25.00 24.94
C MET A 212 6.32 24.37 25.44
N GLY A 213 5.58 23.65 24.58
CA GLY A 213 4.42 22.83 24.95
C GLY A 213 4.80 21.39 25.26
N SER A 214 3.84 20.60 25.73
CA SER A 214 4.00 19.14 25.76
C SER A 214 4.30 18.66 24.34
N PRO A 215 5.28 17.75 24.14
CA PRO A 215 5.47 17.12 22.85
C PRO A 215 4.15 16.54 22.34
N SER A 216 3.98 16.38 21.04
CA SER A 216 2.80 15.70 20.48
C SER A 216 3.17 14.89 19.27
N VAL A 217 2.42 13.83 19.02
CA VAL A 217 2.50 13.04 17.79
C VAL A 217 1.14 13.05 17.13
N SER A 218 1.14 13.30 15.82
CA SER A 218 -0.05 13.29 14.97
C SER A 218 0.25 12.63 13.63
N TRP A 219 -0.79 12.12 12.97
CA TRP A 219 -0.69 11.46 11.68
C TRP A 219 -1.72 12.03 10.71
N ASN A 220 -1.42 11.97 9.42
CA ASN A 220 -2.39 12.20 8.35
C ASN A 220 -2.34 11.05 7.32
N ALA A 221 -3.40 10.23 7.31
CA ALA A 221 -3.51 9.06 6.43
C ALA A 221 -4.23 9.34 5.09
N GLU A 222 -4.40 10.61 4.69
CA GLU A 222 -5.06 10.96 3.43
C GLU A 222 -4.29 10.40 2.21
N LYS A 223 -2.97 10.59 2.19
CA LYS A 223 -2.11 10.07 1.11
C LYS A 223 -2.12 8.54 1.09
N PHE A 224 -2.05 7.90 2.25
CA PHE A 224 -2.21 6.44 2.39
C PHE A 224 -3.53 5.97 1.78
N THR A 225 -4.64 6.65 2.07
CA THR A 225 -5.96 6.31 1.54
C THR A 225 -5.99 6.42 0.01
N GLY A 226 -5.40 7.48 -0.55
CA GLY A 226 -5.28 7.65 -2.00
C GLY A 226 -4.46 6.53 -2.67
N LEU A 227 -3.37 6.12 -2.04
CA LEU A 227 -2.51 5.04 -2.51
C LEU A 227 -3.25 3.69 -2.51
N MET A 228 -3.99 3.39 -1.44
CA MET A 228 -4.79 2.18 -1.32
C MET A 228 -5.97 2.16 -2.30
N ASP A 229 -6.57 3.32 -2.58
CA ASP A 229 -7.59 3.48 -3.62
C ASP A 229 -7.04 3.18 -5.03
N ALA A 230 -5.80 3.59 -5.32
CA ALA A 230 -5.13 3.26 -6.58
C ALA A 230 -4.84 1.75 -6.65
N ALA A 231 -4.33 1.18 -5.57
CA ALA A 231 -4.03 -0.25 -5.46
C ALA A 231 -5.29 -1.14 -5.59
N ALA A 232 -6.41 -0.73 -5.02
CA ALA A 232 -7.69 -1.46 -5.14
C ALA A 232 -8.19 -1.56 -6.60
N SER A 233 -7.78 -0.63 -7.46
CA SER A 233 -8.15 -0.63 -8.89
C SER A 233 -7.33 -1.60 -9.76
N ILE A 234 -6.26 -2.19 -9.21
CA ILE A 234 -5.44 -3.19 -9.87
C ILE A 234 -6.22 -4.50 -10.03
N SER A 235 -5.95 -5.30 -11.06
CA SER A 235 -6.61 -6.60 -11.25
C SER A 235 -5.87 -7.77 -10.60
N ASP A 236 -4.55 -7.66 -10.45
CA ASP A 236 -3.67 -8.72 -9.98
C ASP A 236 -3.75 -8.89 -8.43
N PRO A 237 -4.24 -10.03 -7.93
CA PRO A 237 -4.36 -10.27 -6.49
C PRO A 237 -3.02 -10.42 -5.78
N ASP A 238 -1.95 -10.83 -6.46
CA ASP A 238 -0.62 -10.97 -5.84
C ASP A 238 -0.07 -9.60 -5.46
N ILE A 239 -0.16 -8.64 -6.39
CA ILE A 239 0.22 -7.24 -6.12
C ILE A 239 -0.60 -6.69 -4.94
N LYS A 240 -1.91 -6.93 -4.93
CA LYS A 240 -2.79 -6.49 -3.84
C LYS A 240 -2.41 -7.10 -2.50
N ALA A 241 -2.04 -8.38 -2.46
CA ALA A 241 -1.58 -9.04 -1.24
C ALA A 241 -0.27 -8.43 -0.72
N ARG A 242 0.69 -8.13 -1.60
CA ARG A 242 1.94 -7.44 -1.24
C ARG A 242 1.69 -6.03 -0.70
N ILE A 243 0.76 -5.30 -1.31
CA ILE A 243 0.31 -3.98 -0.84
C ILE A 243 -0.40 -4.08 0.50
N PHE A 244 -1.24 -5.10 0.70
CA PHE A 244 -1.92 -5.36 1.95
C PHE A 244 -0.92 -5.64 3.09
N ASP A 245 0.08 -6.49 2.87
CA ASP A 245 1.20 -6.73 3.80
C ASP A 245 1.89 -5.43 4.17
N ALA A 246 2.34 -4.65 3.18
CA ALA A 246 3.01 -3.38 3.44
C ALA A 246 2.12 -2.38 4.22
N GLY A 247 0.82 -2.34 3.94
CA GLY A 247 -0.12 -1.49 4.68
C GLY A 247 -0.42 -2.01 6.10
N ALA A 248 -0.42 -3.32 6.31
CA ALA A 248 -0.56 -3.91 7.64
C ALA A 248 0.68 -3.64 8.51
N ASP A 249 1.87 -3.60 7.92
CA ASP A 249 3.09 -3.16 8.61
C ASP A 249 3.00 -1.69 9.04
N THR A 250 2.48 -0.80 8.19
CA THR A 250 2.20 0.60 8.58
C THR A 250 1.20 0.68 9.74
N LEU A 251 0.13 -0.13 9.71
CA LEU A 251 -0.85 -0.22 10.80
C LEU A 251 -0.19 -0.66 12.12
N ARG A 252 0.67 -1.67 12.06
CA ARG A 252 1.48 -2.15 13.18
C ARG A 252 2.37 -1.04 13.74
N GLY A 253 3.06 -0.31 12.87
CA GLY A 253 3.90 0.83 13.24
C GLY A 253 3.15 1.90 14.03
N VAL A 254 2.01 2.38 13.52
CA VAL A 254 1.18 3.39 14.22
C VAL A 254 0.70 2.86 15.59
N ARG A 255 0.31 1.58 15.65
CA ARG A 255 -0.16 0.96 16.89
C ARG A 255 0.97 0.82 17.92
N GLU A 256 2.17 0.50 17.50
CA GLU A 256 3.34 0.34 18.38
C GLU A 256 3.94 1.66 18.83
N THR A 257 3.61 2.78 18.16
CA THR A 257 3.96 4.12 18.66
C THR A 257 3.38 4.31 20.04
N SER A 258 4.26 4.25 21.04
CA SER A 258 3.97 4.40 22.45
C SER A 258 4.65 5.66 22.95
N GLY A 259 3.94 6.43 23.77
CA GLY A 259 4.58 7.51 24.49
C GLY A 259 5.38 6.92 25.65
N PHE A 260 6.66 7.26 25.79
CA PHE A 260 7.37 7.03 27.05
C PHE A 260 8.33 8.14 27.47
N MET A 261 8.29 8.41 28.79
CA MET A 261 8.99 9.42 29.61
C MET A 261 8.96 10.87 29.09
N GLY A 262 8.05 11.68 29.65
CA GLY A 262 7.76 13.05 29.21
C GLY A 262 6.56 13.16 28.25
N GLN A 263 5.98 12.00 27.89
CA GLN A 263 4.70 11.71 27.23
C GLN A 263 4.20 12.78 26.25
N PRO A 264 4.53 12.63 24.95
CA PRO A 264 3.84 13.37 23.92
C PRO A 264 2.32 13.16 24.02
N VAL A 265 1.53 14.22 23.85
CA VAL A 265 0.09 14.08 23.59
C VAL A 265 -0.06 13.38 22.26
N ILE A 266 -0.48 12.11 22.30
CA ILE A 266 -0.81 11.34 21.10
C ILE A 266 -2.21 11.78 20.65
N SER A 267 -2.30 12.37 19.46
CA SER A 267 -3.55 12.81 18.86
C SER A 267 -3.87 11.99 17.62
N GLY A 268 -5.14 11.62 17.45
CA GLY A 268 -5.62 10.99 16.22
C GLY A 268 -5.24 9.51 16.00
N LYS A 269 -4.45 8.88 16.87
CA LYS A 269 -3.99 7.49 16.68
C LYS A 269 -5.12 6.49 16.36
N ASP A 270 -6.20 6.49 17.14
CA ASP A 270 -7.31 5.56 16.94
C ASP A 270 -8.03 5.82 15.61
N GLU A 271 -8.18 7.09 15.23
CA GLU A 271 -8.75 7.50 13.93
C GLU A 271 -7.84 7.07 12.78
N THR A 272 -6.53 7.30 12.89
CA THR A 272 -5.54 6.87 11.89
C THR A 272 -5.51 5.35 11.72
N MET A 273 -5.48 4.59 12.83
CA MET A 273 -5.53 3.13 12.77
C MET A 273 -6.81 2.65 12.09
N LYS A 274 -7.95 3.29 12.38
CA LYS A 274 -9.21 3.01 11.70
C LYS A 274 -9.13 3.32 10.20
N THR A 275 -8.61 4.49 9.81
CA THR A 275 -8.45 4.86 8.39
C THR A 275 -7.56 3.88 7.63
N ILE A 276 -6.46 3.42 8.24
CA ILE A 276 -5.58 2.41 7.66
C ILE A 276 -6.32 1.07 7.51
N ALA A 277 -7.02 0.61 8.55
CA ALA A 277 -7.82 -0.61 8.50
C ALA A 277 -8.96 -0.54 7.47
N ASP A 278 -9.64 0.60 7.34
CA ASP A 278 -10.65 0.85 6.31
C ASP A 278 -10.05 0.75 4.90
N SER A 279 -8.84 1.29 4.72
CA SER A 279 -8.14 1.25 3.43
C SER A 279 -7.64 -0.16 3.08
N LEU A 280 -7.15 -0.93 4.07
CA LEU A 280 -6.84 -2.35 3.91
C LEU A 280 -8.09 -3.17 3.58
N THR A 281 -9.24 -2.82 4.17
CA THR A 281 -10.54 -3.43 3.85
C THR A 281 -10.88 -3.21 2.37
N LYS A 282 -10.64 -2.01 1.80
CA LYS A 282 -10.88 -1.75 0.37
C LYS A 282 -10.05 -2.66 -0.54
N ILE A 283 -8.80 -2.94 -0.17
CA ILE A 283 -7.94 -3.88 -0.92
C ILE A 283 -8.57 -5.27 -0.89
N LEU A 284 -8.92 -5.77 0.30
CA LEU A 284 -9.59 -7.06 0.45
C LEU A 284 -10.93 -7.11 -0.29
N ASP A 285 -11.76 -6.06 -0.21
CA ASP A 285 -13.07 -6.06 -0.85
C ASP A 285 -13.01 -6.04 -2.37
N SER A 286 -11.90 -5.54 -2.94
CA SER A 286 -11.70 -5.53 -4.39
C SER A 286 -11.52 -6.92 -5.00
N ASP A 287 -10.95 -7.87 -4.24
CA ASP A 287 -10.89 -9.30 -4.57
C ASP A 287 -10.56 -10.13 -3.32
N THR A 288 -11.56 -10.40 -2.49
CA THR A 288 -11.35 -11.01 -1.17
C THR A 288 -10.74 -12.39 -1.29
N THR A 289 -11.28 -13.19 -2.22
CA THR A 289 -10.83 -14.56 -2.39
C THR A 289 -9.44 -14.66 -3.02
N GLY A 290 -9.11 -13.81 -3.99
CA GLY A 290 -7.78 -13.73 -4.58
C GLY A 290 -6.75 -13.25 -3.57
N VAL A 291 -6.99 -12.11 -2.92
CA VAL A 291 -6.01 -11.50 -2.00
C VAL A 291 -5.68 -12.41 -0.83
N VAL A 292 -6.69 -13.00 -0.16
CA VAL A 292 -6.44 -13.91 0.98
C VAL A 292 -5.72 -15.19 0.52
N ARG A 293 -5.99 -15.67 -0.71
CA ARG A 293 -5.27 -16.81 -1.26
C ARG A 293 -3.79 -16.50 -1.49
N GLU A 294 -3.46 -15.35 -2.07
CA GLU A 294 -2.06 -14.96 -2.27
C GLU A 294 -1.37 -14.71 -0.92
N LEU A 295 -2.04 -14.08 0.05
CA LEU A 295 -1.52 -13.95 1.42
C LEU A 295 -1.23 -15.31 2.08
N ALA A 296 -2.07 -16.32 1.83
CA ALA A 296 -1.88 -17.64 2.43
C ALA A 296 -0.65 -18.39 1.87
N TYR A 297 -0.15 -17.98 0.69
CA TYR A 297 0.79 -18.77 -0.09
C TYR A 297 2.05 -18.04 -0.57
N ASN A 298 2.10 -16.73 -0.40
CA ASN A 298 3.32 -15.94 -0.59
C ASN A 298 4.28 -16.16 0.57
N SER A 299 5.57 -16.25 0.26
CA SER A 299 6.59 -16.57 1.25
C SER A 299 6.71 -15.52 2.36
N GLU A 300 6.45 -14.26 2.04
CA GLU A 300 6.53 -13.15 2.99
C GLU A 300 5.36 -13.12 3.98
N THR A 301 4.20 -13.67 3.64
CA THR A 301 2.95 -13.46 4.38
C THR A 301 2.32 -14.75 4.92
N LEU A 302 2.86 -15.92 4.55
CA LEU A 302 2.32 -17.23 4.95
C LEU A 302 2.16 -17.42 6.47
N ASP A 303 2.88 -16.63 7.28
CA ASP A 303 2.86 -16.71 8.74
C ASP A 303 1.55 -16.19 9.35
N GLY A 304 0.77 -15.40 8.60
CA GLY A 304 -0.50 -14.83 8.99
C GLY A 304 -0.45 -13.57 9.83
N SER A 305 0.74 -13.00 10.08
CA SER A 305 0.91 -11.86 10.98
C SER A 305 0.18 -10.61 10.50
N ASP A 306 0.20 -10.33 9.20
CA ASP A 306 -0.41 -9.12 8.63
C ASP A 306 -1.94 -9.15 8.64
N LEU A 307 -2.51 -10.29 8.25
CA LEU A 307 -3.95 -10.47 8.32
C LEU A 307 -4.43 -10.49 9.78
N ALA A 308 -3.63 -11.04 10.70
CA ALA A 308 -3.95 -11.02 12.13
C ALA A 308 -3.86 -9.61 12.74
N THR A 309 -2.87 -8.81 12.31
CA THR A 309 -2.72 -7.38 12.64
C THR A 309 -3.96 -6.59 12.21
N TYR A 310 -4.40 -6.80 10.96
CA TYR A 310 -5.63 -6.22 10.43
C TYR A 310 -6.88 -6.67 11.20
N SER A 311 -7.04 -7.97 11.43
CA SER A 311 -8.19 -8.52 12.16
C SER A 311 -8.29 -7.97 13.57
N ARG A 312 -7.15 -7.80 14.26
CA ARG A 312 -7.08 -7.13 15.55
C ARG A 312 -7.60 -5.70 15.47
N ALA A 313 -7.15 -4.92 14.50
CA ALA A 313 -7.58 -3.53 14.35
C ALA A 313 -9.09 -3.39 14.08
N LEU A 314 -9.68 -4.29 13.29
CA LEU A 314 -11.14 -4.32 13.11
C LEU A 314 -11.89 -4.61 14.41
N MET A 315 -11.40 -5.54 15.23
CA MET A 315 -12.02 -5.85 16.53
C MET A 315 -11.85 -4.69 17.52
N GLU A 316 -10.68 -4.05 17.55
CA GLU A 316 -10.45 -2.84 18.35
C GLU A 316 -11.39 -1.69 17.93
N GLY A 317 -11.68 -1.57 16.63
CA GLY A 317 -12.61 -0.60 16.07
C GLY A 317 -14.10 -0.96 16.13
N GLY A 318 -14.47 -2.14 16.65
CA GLY A 318 -15.87 -2.61 16.68
C GLY A 318 -16.47 -2.95 15.31
N GLU A 319 -15.62 -3.40 14.37
CA GLU A 319 -15.96 -3.68 12.98
C GLU A 319 -15.88 -5.18 12.63
N GLU A 320 -16.18 -6.05 13.60
CA GLU A 320 -16.10 -7.51 13.44
C GLU A 320 -16.99 -8.04 12.33
N LYS A 321 -18.05 -7.29 11.97
CA LYS A 321 -18.94 -7.65 10.86
C LYS A 321 -18.21 -7.76 9.53
N LYS A 322 -17.16 -6.96 9.31
CA LYS A 322 -16.30 -7.02 8.11
C LYS A 322 -15.52 -8.33 8.04
N LEU A 323 -15.07 -8.86 9.19
CA LEU A 323 -14.47 -10.20 9.25
C LEU A 323 -15.50 -11.27 8.89
N GLY A 324 -16.75 -11.10 9.31
CA GLY A 324 -17.84 -12.00 8.94
C GLY A 324 -18.15 -11.98 7.43
N GLU A 325 -18.07 -10.80 6.80
CA GLU A 325 -18.18 -10.61 5.35
C GLU A 325 -17.05 -11.31 4.59
N ILE A 326 -15.80 -11.15 5.04
CA ILE A 326 -14.64 -11.83 4.46
C ILE A 326 -14.82 -13.35 4.53
N MET A 327 -15.22 -13.88 5.70
CA MET A 327 -15.48 -15.31 5.87
C MET A 327 -16.53 -15.82 4.89
N ALA A 328 -17.65 -15.11 4.74
CA ALA A 328 -18.72 -15.49 3.80
C ALA A 328 -18.23 -15.50 2.35
N LYS A 329 -17.43 -14.51 1.93
CA LYS A 329 -16.84 -14.46 0.57
C LYS A 329 -15.84 -15.59 0.35
N LEU A 330 -15.07 -15.98 1.36
CA LEU A 330 -14.15 -17.12 1.27
C LEU A 330 -14.91 -18.44 1.10
N GLN A 331 -16.05 -18.60 1.80
CA GLN A 331 -16.92 -19.78 1.70
C GLN A 331 -17.71 -19.84 0.39
N LEU A 332 -18.19 -18.71 -0.13
CA LEU A 332 -19.21 -18.66 -1.20
C LEU A 332 -18.77 -17.92 -2.47
N GLY A 333 -17.50 -17.51 -2.55
CA GLY A 333 -16.97 -16.66 -3.61
C GLY A 333 -17.25 -15.18 -3.38
N ASN A 334 -16.51 -14.31 -4.07
CA ASN A 334 -16.67 -12.84 -3.96
C ASN A 334 -18.12 -12.38 -4.25
N GLY A 335 -18.84 -13.09 -5.12
CA GLY A 335 -20.23 -12.81 -5.48
C GLY A 335 -21.29 -13.44 -4.57
N LEU A 336 -20.89 -14.21 -3.54
CA LEU A 336 -21.79 -14.92 -2.61
C LEU A 336 -22.81 -15.82 -3.34
N ASN A 337 -22.37 -16.54 -4.37
CA ASN A 337 -23.23 -17.31 -5.26
C ASN A 337 -22.66 -18.67 -5.67
N GLU A 338 -21.45 -19.02 -5.19
CA GLU A 338 -20.82 -20.31 -5.47
C GLU A 338 -21.30 -21.39 -4.50
N ASN A 339 -21.23 -22.64 -4.95
CA ASN A 339 -21.45 -23.79 -4.05
C ASN A 339 -20.22 -23.93 -3.13
N PRO A 340 -20.38 -23.86 -1.80
CA PRO A 340 -19.25 -23.86 -0.87
C PRO A 340 -18.40 -25.14 -0.93
N ALA A 341 -19.03 -26.31 -1.02
CA ALA A 341 -18.30 -27.58 -1.12
C ALA A 341 -17.49 -27.65 -2.42
N ALA A 342 -18.10 -27.27 -3.56
CA ALA A 342 -17.44 -27.26 -4.85
C ALA A 342 -16.29 -26.25 -4.93
N ARG A 343 -16.50 -25.06 -4.35
CA ARG A 343 -15.48 -24.02 -4.27
C ARG A 343 -14.27 -24.48 -3.48
N LEU A 344 -14.49 -25.05 -2.30
CA LEU A 344 -13.41 -25.50 -1.42
C LEU A 344 -12.64 -26.69 -2.02
N ASP A 345 -13.29 -27.50 -2.86
CA ASP A 345 -12.66 -28.63 -3.56
C ASP A 345 -11.89 -28.23 -4.82
N GLN A 346 -11.97 -26.97 -5.26
CA GLN A 346 -11.28 -26.54 -6.48
C GLN A 346 -9.76 -26.75 -6.34
N VAL A 347 -9.20 -27.50 -7.28
CA VAL A 347 -7.78 -27.87 -7.33
C VAL A 347 -7.02 -26.99 -8.32
N SER A 348 -5.92 -26.41 -7.86
CA SER A 348 -4.87 -25.81 -8.69
C SER A 348 -3.65 -26.73 -8.72
N GLN A 349 -2.99 -26.83 -9.87
CA GLN A 349 -1.72 -27.55 -9.96
C GLN A 349 -0.55 -26.61 -9.66
N VAL A 350 0.19 -26.91 -8.59
CA VAL A 350 1.38 -26.13 -8.20
C VAL A 350 2.63 -26.95 -8.47
N LYS A 351 3.64 -26.32 -9.08
CA LYS A 351 4.95 -26.95 -9.27
C LYS A 351 5.70 -26.97 -7.94
N VAL A 352 6.06 -28.16 -7.48
CA VAL A 352 6.94 -28.31 -6.32
C VAL A 352 8.41 -28.24 -6.75
N ALA A 353 9.30 -27.88 -5.82
CA ALA A 353 10.75 -27.66 -6.07
C ALA A 353 11.45 -28.82 -6.80
N ASN A 354 10.88 -30.03 -6.75
CA ASN A 354 11.41 -31.24 -7.38
C ASN A 354 10.92 -31.43 -8.84
N GLY A 355 10.25 -30.44 -9.42
CA GLY A 355 9.73 -30.48 -10.80
C GLY A 355 8.41 -31.25 -10.97
N GLY A 356 7.85 -31.83 -9.91
CA GLY A 356 6.52 -32.44 -9.92
C GLY A 356 5.40 -31.40 -9.81
N SER A 357 4.19 -31.77 -10.21
CA SER A 357 2.97 -31.02 -9.92
C SER A 357 2.29 -31.62 -8.68
N GLN A 358 1.87 -30.77 -7.75
CA GLN A 358 1.04 -31.14 -6.62
C GLN A 358 -0.32 -30.43 -6.74
N ASP A 359 -1.38 -31.21 -6.54
CA ASP A 359 -2.73 -30.69 -6.45
C ASP A 359 -2.91 -29.94 -5.13
N ARG A 360 -3.32 -28.67 -5.23
CA ARG A 360 -3.52 -27.78 -4.09
C ARG A 360 -4.95 -27.26 -4.07
N ARG A 361 -5.62 -27.42 -2.92
CA ARG A 361 -6.95 -26.86 -2.66
C ARG A 361 -6.80 -25.48 -2.06
N GLU A 362 -6.55 -24.52 -2.94
CA GLU A 362 -6.13 -23.18 -2.55
C GLU A 362 -7.22 -22.43 -1.76
N ASN A 363 -8.48 -22.59 -2.15
CA ASN A 363 -9.63 -21.96 -1.47
C ASN A 363 -9.80 -22.46 -0.04
N ALA A 364 -9.62 -23.77 0.19
CA ALA A 364 -9.68 -24.36 1.53
C ALA A 364 -8.54 -23.85 2.43
N GLY A 365 -7.32 -23.79 1.88
CA GLY A 365 -6.17 -23.24 2.60
C GLY A 365 -6.31 -21.74 2.90
N ALA A 366 -6.83 -20.94 1.97
CA ALA A 366 -7.10 -19.52 2.19
C ALA A 366 -8.12 -19.29 3.32
N LEU A 367 -9.17 -20.11 3.38
CA LEU A 367 -10.14 -20.06 4.47
C LEU A 367 -9.50 -20.44 5.82
N GLY A 368 -8.65 -21.47 5.84
CA GLY A 368 -7.90 -21.86 7.06
C GLY A 368 -6.94 -20.77 7.53
N TYR A 369 -6.23 -20.12 6.59
CA TYR A 369 -5.36 -19.00 6.85
C TYR A 369 -6.12 -17.82 7.48
N PHE A 370 -7.27 -17.44 6.90
CA PHE A 370 -8.12 -16.38 7.44
C PHE A 370 -8.64 -16.70 8.85
N VAL A 371 -9.13 -17.91 9.09
CA VAL A 371 -9.63 -18.32 10.42
C VAL A 371 -8.50 -18.28 11.44
N GLY A 372 -7.31 -18.77 11.08
CA GLY A 372 -6.13 -18.72 11.94
C GLY A 372 -5.72 -17.30 12.28
N ALA A 373 -5.66 -16.42 11.29
CA ALA A 373 -5.25 -15.02 11.45
C ALA A 373 -6.27 -14.24 12.30
N THR A 374 -7.56 -14.44 12.05
CA THR A 374 -8.64 -13.83 12.83
C THR A 374 -8.57 -14.26 14.29
N TYR A 375 -8.29 -15.54 14.55
CA TYR A 375 -8.12 -16.04 15.91
C TYR A 375 -6.87 -15.46 16.60
N ALA A 376 -5.73 -15.43 15.91
CA ALA A 376 -4.50 -14.84 16.44
C ALA A 376 -4.70 -13.35 16.78
N GLY A 377 -5.37 -12.60 15.90
CA GLY A 377 -5.76 -11.21 16.15
C GLY A 377 -6.61 -11.06 17.42
N ALA A 378 -7.65 -11.87 17.58
CA ALA A 378 -8.51 -11.86 18.77
C ALA A 378 -7.73 -12.18 20.07
N GLN A 379 -6.85 -13.18 20.04
CA GLN A 379 -6.01 -13.54 21.19
C GLN A 379 -5.07 -12.40 21.59
N SER A 380 -4.46 -11.73 20.61
CA SER A 380 -3.52 -10.65 20.88
C SER A 380 -4.17 -9.39 21.44
N TRP A 381 -5.45 -9.17 21.14
CA TRP A 381 -6.20 -8.04 21.67
C TRP A 381 -6.63 -8.25 23.13
N SER A 382 -7.15 -9.43 23.44
CA SER A 382 -7.72 -9.70 24.76
C SER A 382 -7.48 -11.12 25.21
N THR A 383 -7.09 -11.29 26.47
CA THR A 383 -7.05 -12.59 27.14
C THR A 383 -8.38 -12.98 27.80
N ASP A 384 -9.40 -12.12 27.73
CA ASP A 384 -10.73 -12.40 28.29
C ASP A 384 -11.53 -13.28 27.32
N VAL A 385 -11.76 -14.52 27.75
CA VAL A 385 -12.51 -15.52 26.99
C VAL A 385 -13.93 -15.04 26.65
N LYS A 386 -14.61 -14.31 27.54
CA LYS A 386 -15.97 -13.81 27.26
C LYS A 386 -15.96 -12.77 26.15
N LYS A 387 -15.01 -11.82 26.24
CA LYS A 387 -14.84 -10.80 25.21
C LYS A 387 -14.49 -11.44 23.86
N GLN A 388 -13.59 -12.41 23.84
CA GLN A 388 -13.30 -13.19 22.63
C GLN A 388 -14.55 -13.92 22.10
N GLN A 389 -15.37 -14.52 22.97
CA GLN A 389 -16.62 -15.18 22.56
C GLN A 389 -17.61 -14.20 21.93
N GLU A 390 -17.77 -13.00 22.49
CA GLU A 390 -18.64 -11.94 21.96
C GLU A 390 -18.19 -11.50 20.56
N LEU A 391 -16.88 -11.31 20.36
CA LEU A 391 -16.33 -10.98 19.05
C LEU A 391 -16.61 -12.06 18.02
N MET A 392 -16.30 -13.33 18.34
CA MET A 392 -16.52 -14.43 17.40
C MET A 392 -18.00 -14.60 17.11
N THR A 393 -18.88 -14.34 18.09
CA THR A 393 -20.33 -14.33 17.88
C THR A 393 -20.73 -13.25 16.87
N SER A 394 -20.21 -12.02 17.00
CA SER A 394 -20.45 -10.93 16.04
C SER A 394 -19.97 -11.26 14.63
N VAL A 395 -18.79 -11.87 14.50
CA VAL A 395 -18.26 -12.36 13.21
C VAL A 395 -19.22 -13.38 12.59
N LEU A 396 -19.58 -14.41 13.36
CA LEU A 396 -20.43 -15.51 12.90
C LEU A 396 -21.86 -15.08 12.58
N ASP A 397 -22.46 -14.17 13.35
CA ASP A 397 -23.79 -13.61 13.07
C ASP A 397 -23.80 -12.85 11.74
N SER A 398 -22.73 -12.10 11.45
CA SER A 398 -22.57 -11.41 10.16
C SER A 398 -22.41 -12.39 9.01
N THR A 399 -21.54 -13.41 9.17
CA THR A 399 -21.39 -14.49 8.18
C THR A 399 -22.71 -15.21 7.92
N LEU A 400 -23.44 -15.60 8.97
CA LEU A 400 -24.74 -16.26 8.87
C LEU A 400 -25.74 -15.43 8.07
N THR A 401 -25.83 -14.13 8.36
CA THR A 401 -26.73 -13.19 7.68
C THR A 401 -26.46 -13.13 6.17
N LEU A 402 -25.19 -13.20 5.76
CA LEU A 402 -24.80 -13.16 4.35
C LEU A 402 -25.02 -14.50 3.65
N VAL A 403 -24.66 -15.59 4.32
CA VAL A 403 -24.95 -16.95 3.83
C VAL A 403 -26.46 -17.12 3.63
N ASP A 404 -27.30 -16.63 4.56
CA ASP A 404 -28.75 -16.65 4.41
C ASP A 404 -29.23 -15.93 3.14
N LYS A 405 -28.67 -14.75 2.87
CA LYS A 405 -29.02 -13.93 1.68
C LYS A 405 -28.38 -14.41 0.38
N ALA A 406 -27.40 -15.29 0.43
CA ALA A 406 -26.67 -15.79 -0.73
C ALA A 406 -27.61 -16.48 -1.73
N LYS A 407 -27.46 -16.15 -3.01
CA LYS A 407 -28.26 -16.72 -4.10
C LYS A 407 -27.48 -17.85 -4.77
N ILE A 408 -27.52 -19.03 -4.14
CA ILE A 408 -26.80 -20.22 -4.59
C ILE A 408 -27.77 -21.11 -5.36
N GLY A 409 -27.54 -21.31 -6.68
CA GLY A 409 -28.42 -22.15 -7.52
C GLY A 409 -28.70 -21.71 -8.96
N GLY A 410 -27.78 -20.98 -9.62
CA GLY A 410 -27.84 -20.72 -11.06
C GLY A 410 -27.28 -21.87 -11.93
N PRO A 411 -27.25 -21.76 -13.27
CA PRO A 411 -26.80 -22.82 -14.21
C PRO A 411 -25.41 -23.41 -13.97
N ALA A 412 -24.57 -22.78 -13.14
CA ALA A 412 -23.22 -23.21 -12.77
C ALA A 412 -23.15 -24.17 -11.54
N ALA A 413 -24.29 -24.53 -10.95
CA ALA A 413 -24.40 -25.23 -9.66
C ALA A 413 -24.20 -26.77 -9.67
N THR A 414 -23.88 -27.38 -10.82
CA THR A 414 -24.05 -28.82 -11.07
C THR A 414 -22.83 -29.73 -10.88
N ALA A 415 -21.71 -29.25 -10.33
CA ALA A 415 -20.41 -29.93 -10.48
C ALA A 415 -19.95 -30.87 -9.33
N VAL A 416 -20.69 -31.04 -8.24
CA VAL A 416 -20.34 -31.99 -7.16
C VAL A 416 -21.61 -32.72 -6.76
N GLY A 417 -21.54 -34.00 -6.35
CA GLY A 417 -22.69 -34.89 -6.06
C GLY A 417 -23.70 -34.42 -4.99
N THR A 418 -23.64 -33.15 -4.58
CA THR A 418 -24.56 -32.45 -3.70
C THR A 418 -25.14 -31.24 -4.44
N THR A 419 -26.47 -31.11 -4.52
CA THR A 419 -27.10 -29.94 -5.14
C THR A 419 -26.70 -28.66 -4.40
N ALA A 420 -26.51 -27.56 -5.11
CA ALA A 420 -25.96 -26.33 -4.50
C ALA A 420 -26.83 -25.73 -3.38
N SER A 421 -28.14 -26.00 -3.37
CA SER A 421 -29.02 -25.65 -2.25
C SER A 421 -28.66 -26.40 -0.96
N VAL A 422 -28.25 -27.67 -1.05
CA VAL A 422 -27.88 -28.49 0.10
C VAL A 422 -26.54 -28.05 0.70
N ALA A 423 -25.56 -27.74 -0.15
CA ALA A 423 -24.26 -27.24 0.33
C ALA A 423 -24.39 -25.88 1.07
N LYS A 424 -25.32 -25.02 0.62
CA LYS A 424 -25.69 -23.79 1.34
C LYS A 424 -26.28 -24.12 2.72
N GLU A 425 -27.26 -25.01 2.78
CA GLU A 425 -27.90 -25.43 4.04
C GLU A 425 -26.88 -26.02 5.03
N TRP A 426 -25.90 -26.77 4.54
CA TRP A 426 -24.83 -27.34 5.36
C TRP A 426 -23.87 -26.27 5.93
N THR A 427 -23.57 -25.23 5.15
CA THR A 427 -22.76 -24.10 5.61
C THR A 427 -23.54 -23.26 6.63
N HIS A 428 -24.82 -23.02 6.36
CA HIS A 428 -25.73 -22.34 7.28
C HIS A 428 -25.83 -23.08 8.62
N TYR A 429 -26.03 -24.39 8.56
CA TYR A 429 -26.08 -25.25 9.74
C TYR A 429 -24.77 -25.20 10.53
N ALA A 430 -23.62 -25.29 9.88
CA ALA A 430 -22.31 -25.22 10.53
C ALA A 430 -22.13 -23.94 11.36
N ILE A 431 -22.47 -22.79 10.78
CA ILE A 431 -22.36 -21.48 11.46
C ILE A 431 -23.34 -21.40 12.63
N ARG A 432 -24.61 -21.77 12.41
CA ARG A 432 -25.63 -21.79 13.45
C ARG A 432 -25.26 -22.71 14.61
N TRP A 433 -24.74 -23.90 14.30
CA TRP A 433 -24.32 -24.86 15.30
C TRP A 433 -23.15 -24.32 16.14
N ALA A 434 -22.19 -23.62 15.53
CA ALA A 434 -21.09 -22.98 16.24
C ALA A 434 -21.55 -21.83 17.15
N LEU A 435 -22.61 -21.10 16.78
CA LEU A 435 -23.23 -20.05 17.60
C LEU A 435 -23.97 -20.62 18.82
N GLU A 436 -24.68 -21.74 18.64
CA GLU A 436 -25.47 -22.39 19.69
C GLU A 436 -24.60 -23.18 20.69
N ASP A 437 -23.38 -23.60 20.30
CA ASP A 437 -22.46 -24.33 21.17
C ASP A 437 -21.65 -23.39 22.10
N HIS A 438 -22.31 -22.99 23.19
CA HIS A 438 -21.73 -22.12 24.20
C HIS A 438 -20.50 -22.71 24.93
N GLY A 439 -20.29 -24.04 24.84
CA GLY A 439 -19.18 -24.74 25.47
C GLY A 439 -17.86 -24.66 24.69
N LEU A 440 -17.89 -24.29 23.40
CA LEU A 440 -16.69 -24.18 22.58
C LEU A 440 -15.83 -22.97 22.94
N ALA A 441 -14.53 -23.17 22.86
CA ALA A 441 -13.58 -22.07 22.87
C ALA A 441 -13.79 -21.17 21.63
N PRO A 442 -13.51 -19.86 21.71
CA PRO A 442 -13.69 -18.91 20.59
C PRO A 442 -13.09 -19.38 19.25
N ALA A 443 -11.87 -19.93 19.26
CA ALA A 443 -11.21 -20.47 18.06
C ALA A 443 -12.01 -21.58 17.40
N GLN A 444 -12.48 -22.51 18.23
CA GLN A 444 -13.18 -23.71 17.78
C GLN A 444 -14.54 -23.36 17.16
N ARG A 445 -15.14 -22.22 17.56
CA ARG A 445 -16.38 -21.74 16.93
C ARG A 445 -16.13 -21.29 15.49
N LEU A 446 -15.10 -20.48 15.24
CA LEU A 446 -14.74 -20.09 13.89
C LEU A 446 -14.36 -21.29 13.02
N GLU A 447 -13.55 -22.21 13.57
CA GLU A 447 -13.14 -23.44 12.89
C GLU A 447 -14.34 -24.28 12.49
N ARG A 448 -15.28 -24.51 13.42
CA ARG A 448 -16.47 -25.31 13.18
C ARG A 448 -17.42 -24.66 12.17
N ALA A 449 -17.53 -23.34 12.19
CA ALA A 449 -18.35 -22.59 11.25
C ALA A 449 -17.76 -22.48 9.84
N ALA A 450 -16.45 -22.72 9.68
CA ALA A 450 -15.75 -22.50 8.42
C ALA A 450 -16.11 -23.53 7.35
N LEU A 451 -16.25 -24.80 7.72
CA LEU A 451 -16.50 -25.88 6.76
C LEU A 451 -17.97 -26.33 6.80
N PRO A 452 -18.59 -26.68 5.65
CA PRO A 452 -19.95 -27.21 5.61
C PRO A 452 -20.11 -28.46 6.47
N VAL A 453 -21.25 -28.58 7.18
CA VAL A 453 -21.59 -29.74 8.04
C VAL A 453 -22.95 -30.28 7.64
N ASP A 454 -23.07 -31.60 7.50
CA ASP A 454 -24.34 -32.25 7.22
C ASP A 454 -25.19 -32.27 8.51
N PRO A 455 -26.40 -31.66 8.53
CA PRO A 455 -27.24 -31.59 9.72
C PRO A 455 -27.78 -32.96 10.16
N SER A 456 -27.80 -33.95 9.28
CA SER A 456 -28.32 -35.30 9.57
C SER A 456 -27.30 -36.19 10.27
N THR A 457 -26.03 -36.10 9.89
CA THR A 457 -24.93 -36.91 10.46
C THR A 457 -24.08 -36.13 11.46
N GLN A 458 -24.13 -34.80 11.44
CA GLN A 458 -23.23 -33.88 12.16
C GLN A 458 -21.75 -34.05 11.77
N GLU A 459 -21.49 -34.66 10.61
CA GLU A 459 -20.16 -34.83 10.05
C GLU A 459 -19.83 -33.71 9.06
N LEU A 460 -18.53 -33.49 8.82
CA LEU A 460 -18.08 -32.55 7.81
C LEU A 460 -18.57 -33.00 6.43
N ALA A 461 -19.20 -32.08 5.72
CA ALA A 461 -19.82 -32.33 4.43
C ALA A 461 -18.85 -32.05 3.26
N VAL A 462 -17.56 -32.22 3.54
CA VAL A 462 -16.41 -32.01 2.66
C VAL A 462 -15.44 -33.18 2.81
N GLY A 463 -14.71 -33.50 1.75
CA GLY A 463 -13.73 -34.59 1.78
C GLY A 463 -12.51 -34.29 2.68
N ASP A 464 -11.80 -35.35 3.08
CA ASP A 464 -10.62 -35.25 3.95
C ASP A 464 -9.52 -34.34 3.37
N ASP A 465 -9.37 -34.29 2.06
CA ASP A 465 -8.38 -33.41 1.42
C ASP A 465 -8.66 -31.92 1.65
N ILE A 466 -9.94 -31.52 1.60
CA ILE A 466 -10.37 -30.14 1.87
C ILE A 466 -10.06 -29.80 3.33
N ARG A 467 -10.45 -30.71 4.23
CA ARG A 467 -10.19 -30.59 5.66
C ARG A 467 -8.70 -30.47 5.96
N ASN A 468 -7.87 -31.30 5.32
CA ASN A 468 -6.42 -31.29 5.50
C ASN A 468 -5.80 -29.99 5.00
N ALA A 469 -6.21 -29.49 3.82
CA ALA A 469 -5.74 -28.21 3.29
C ALA A 469 -6.08 -27.04 4.23
N PHE A 470 -7.32 -26.98 4.71
CA PHE A 470 -7.79 -25.99 5.69
C PHE A 470 -7.01 -26.07 7.02
N ASN A 471 -6.90 -27.27 7.60
CA ASN A 471 -6.24 -27.46 8.90
C ASN A 471 -4.74 -27.16 8.85
N THR A 472 -4.09 -27.41 7.71
CA THR A 472 -2.66 -27.15 7.53
C THR A 472 -2.34 -25.66 7.61
N THR A 473 -3.09 -24.82 6.89
CA THR A 473 -2.88 -23.36 6.95
C THR A 473 -3.36 -22.78 8.27
N LEU A 474 -4.51 -23.23 8.79
CA LEU A 474 -5.03 -22.84 10.10
C LEU A 474 -3.99 -23.05 11.21
N SER A 475 -3.48 -24.27 11.35
CA SER A 475 -2.51 -24.63 12.39
C SER A 475 -1.15 -23.94 12.21
N THR A 476 -0.77 -23.64 10.96
CA THR A 476 0.44 -22.86 10.68
C THR A 476 0.28 -21.47 11.24
N VAL A 477 -0.76 -20.73 10.81
CA VAL A 477 -0.99 -19.35 11.23
C VAL A 477 -1.19 -19.22 12.74
N GLN A 478 -1.98 -20.10 13.35
CA GLN A 478 -2.20 -20.08 14.81
C GLN A 478 -0.90 -20.22 15.63
N ARG A 479 0.14 -20.82 15.05
CA ARG A 479 1.44 -21.01 15.69
C ARG A 479 2.43 -19.91 15.36
N THR A 480 2.32 -19.29 14.20
CA THR A 480 3.35 -18.38 13.66
C THR A 480 2.97 -16.91 13.71
N ALA A 481 1.69 -16.57 13.65
CA ALA A 481 1.26 -15.18 13.56
C ALA A 481 1.66 -14.35 14.79
N GLN A 482 2.23 -13.16 14.55
CA GLN A 482 2.63 -12.19 15.55
C GLN A 482 1.95 -10.84 15.27
N PRO A 483 0.65 -10.73 15.60
CA PRO A 483 -0.20 -9.57 15.25
C PRO A 483 0.04 -8.29 16.04
#